data_AF-A0A3A5MEH9-F1
#
_entry.id   AF-A0A3A5MEH9-F1
#
_cell.length_a   1.000
_cell.length_b   1.000
_cell.length_c   1.000
_cell.angle_alpha   90.00
_cell.angle_beta   90.00
_cell.angle_gamma   90.00
#
_symmetry.space_group_name_H-M   'P 1'
#
loop_
_entity.id
_entity.type
_entity.pdbx_description
1 polymer ?
#
loop_
_entity_poly.entity_id
_entity_poly.type
_entity_poly.pdbx_seq_one_letter_code
_entity_poly.pdbx_strand_id
1 'polypeptide(L)'
;MPFSLGYGTNGFADHPLPVALGLIAEQGYDAVALTLGHPHLDPYAEDLGDQLQSLRRLLDELGLRVVIETGTRFLLDPRHKHRPALVDDEATTRVVFLRRAIDIAAALQAECVSFFSGVLPEGTTAEVGWQRLTSRVAEIVEYARDKGVLLAVEPEPGMVVETVSDVLRLRAELGNPRNLRVTVDIGHCVVVEPDGVRGALLLAGPLLANVQLDDMRPHAHEHLPFGEGDVDLPLALATLAELDYRGVAAVELPRHSYDAPGLAARSIHALRAGWHDAGRIGENGRWLQESATAIATGTGTLSTIFTLARRHVGRGPIRPDNDPTGVLFGTACDHLRGQLIGRLGDVLPPDELAQALLTLYGNGDSAERRGVLRGLGALSTGSQQLPDTVVSVGLRLTNEALRTNESGVVAAAVGPFAATYLDQHSWRHAVLKLVFMGISLQAVAHLTERADDELARMASDFAAERTAAGRPVPDDVQLLLQASSSYSTSS
;
A
#
# COMPACT_ATOMS: atom_id res chain seq x y z
N MET A 1 -7.50 9.30 -16.10
CA MET A 1 -6.59 8.20 -15.74
C MET A 1 -6.28 7.41 -17.01
N PRO A 2 -5.11 6.76 -17.13
CA PRO A 2 -4.78 5.96 -18.31
C PRO A 2 -5.51 4.61 -18.40
N PHE A 3 -6.02 4.10 -17.29
CA PHE A 3 -6.76 2.84 -17.18
C PHE A 3 -8.25 3.10 -16.93
N SER A 4 -9.06 2.06 -17.10
CA SER A 4 -10.50 2.08 -16.80
C SER A 4 -10.75 1.77 -15.33
N LEU A 5 -11.68 2.50 -14.72
CA LEU A 5 -12.15 2.24 -13.36
C LEU A 5 -13.34 1.30 -13.41
N GLY A 6 -13.24 0.20 -12.68
CA GLY A 6 -14.32 -0.76 -12.52
C GLY A 6 -14.89 -0.84 -11.12
N TYR A 7 -15.99 -1.58 -11.00
CA TYR A 7 -16.53 -2.03 -9.73
C TYR A 7 -16.85 -3.52 -9.81
N GLY A 8 -16.52 -4.25 -8.75
CA GLY A 8 -16.76 -5.69 -8.62
C GLY A 8 -18.21 -5.98 -8.31
N THR A 9 -18.83 -6.85 -9.11
CA THR A 9 -20.21 -7.28 -8.87
C THR A 9 -20.36 -8.05 -7.56
N ASN A 10 -19.28 -8.61 -7.00
CA ASN A 10 -19.30 -9.20 -5.65
C ASN A 10 -19.74 -8.20 -4.55
N GLY A 11 -19.60 -6.90 -4.77
CA GLY A 11 -20.09 -5.84 -3.90
C GLY A 11 -21.55 -5.44 -4.15
N PHE A 12 -22.23 -6.05 -5.13
CA PHE A 12 -23.63 -5.80 -5.52
C PHE A 12 -24.50 -7.06 -5.42
N ALA A 13 -24.14 -8.03 -4.57
CA ALA A 13 -24.80 -9.34 -4.49
C ALA A 13 -26.28 -9.32 -4.05
N ASP A 14 -26.80 -8.17 -3.60
CA ASP A 14 -28.21 -7.98 -3.26
C ASP A 14 -29.03 -7.37 -4.42
N HIS A 15 -28.41 -7.12 -5.59
CA HIS A 15 -29.05 -6.54 -6.78
C HIS A 15 -29.06 -7.52 -7.96
N PRO A 16 -30.11 -7.54 -8.80
CA PRO A 16 -30.06 -8.23 -10.09
C PRO A 16 -28.97 -7.63 -10.99
N LEU A 17 -28.28 -8.47 -11.77
CA LEU A 17 -27.13 -8.05 -12.58
C LEU A 17 -27.42 -6.83 -13.48
N PRO A 18 -28.53 -6.74 -14.23
CA PRO A 18 -28.79 -5.56 -15.07
C PRO A 18 -28.94 -4.27 -14.27
N VAL A 19 -29.48 -4.34 -13.05
CA VAL A 19 -29.63 -3.19 -12.15
C VAL A 19 -28.28 -2.78 -11.59
N ALA A 20 -27.48 -3.75 -11.14
CA ALA A 20 -26.12 -3.49 -10.65
C ALA A 20 -25.25 -2.80 -11.71
N LEU A 21 -25.26 -3.29 -12.96
CA LEU A 21 -24.51 -2.70 -14.07
C LEU A 21 -24.97 -1.27 -14.39
N GLY A 22 -26.29 -1.02 -14.38
CA GLY A 22 -26.84 0.33 -14.57
C GLY A 22 -26.34 1.30 -13.50
N LEU A 23 -26.43 0.91 -12.22
CA LEU A 23 -25.97 1.73 -11.10
C LEU A 23 -24.46 1.99 -11.16
N ILE A 24 -23.65 0.98 -11.50
CA ILE A 24 -22.19 1.13 -11.67
C ILE A 24 -21.89 2.15 -12.78
N ALA A 25 -22.51 2.02 -13.94
CA ALA A 25 -22.32 2.96 -15.05
C ALA A 25 -22.78 4.39 -14.70
N GLU A 26 -23.91 4.54 -13.99
CA GLU A 26 -24.44 5.84 -13.55
C GLU A 26 -23.48 6.60 -12.62
N GLN A 27 -22.72 5.90 -11.77
CA GLN A 27 -21.69 6.55 -10.94
C GLN A 27 -20.48 7.05 -11.76
N GLY A 28 -20.32 6.55 -12.98
CA GLY A 28 -19.25 6.93 -13.91
C GLY A 28 -18.06 5.97 -13.91
N TYR A 29 -18.27 4.71 -13.54
CA TYR A 29 -17.35 3.62 -13.86
C TYR A 29 -17.47 3.22 -15.33
N ASP A 30 -16.36 2.83 -15.97
CA ASP A 30 -16.27 2.42 -17.37
C ASP A 30 -15.86 0.95 -17.53
N ALA A 31 -15.81 0.21 -16.41
CA ALA A 31 -15.57 -1.23 -16.39
C ALA A 31 -16.37 -1.93 -15.28
N VAL A 32 -16.45 -3.25 -15.36
CA VAL A 32 -17.02 -4.12 -14.33
C VAL A 32 -16.12 -5.35 -14.15
N ALA A 33 -15.88 -5.73 -12.90
CA ALA A 33 -15.34 -7.04 -12.58
C ALA A 33 -16.51 -7.98 -12.25
N LEU A 34 -16.84 -8.84 -13.20
CA LEU A 34 -18.00 -9.73 -13.14
C LEU A 34 -17.61 -11.03 -12.44
N THR A 35 -18.16 -11.23 -11.25
CA THR A 35 -17.95 -12.42 -10.44
C THR A 35 -18.94 -13.49 -10.88
N LEU A 36 -18.44 -14.60 -11.45
CA LEU A 36 -19.29 -15.67 -11.98
C LEU A 36 -19.93 -16.48 -10.86
N GLY A 37 -21.23 -16.71 -10.96
CA GLY A 37 -22.06 -17.42 -9.99
C GLY A 37 -23.14 -16.51 -9.40
N HIS A 38 -23.60 -16.87 -8.21
CA HIS A 38 -24.72 -16.23 -7.53
C HIS A 38 -24.38 -14.79 -7.06
N PRO A 39 -25.31 -13.82 -7.19
CA PRO A 39 -26.65 -13.93 -7.80
C PRO A 39 -26.67 -13.65 -9.32
N HIS A 40 -25.52 -13.38 -9.93
CA HIS A 40 -25.44 -12.66 -11.20
C HIS A 40 -25.48 -13.54 -12.45
N LEU A 41 -24.49 -14.40 -12.63
CA LEU A 41 -24.34 -15.19 -13.86
C LEU A 41 -23.89 -16.59 -13.48
N ASP A 42 -24.84 -17.52 -13.40
CA ASP A 42 -24.53 -18.92 -13.14
C ASP A 42 -23.85 -19.55 -14.37
N PRO A 43 -22.56 -19.95 -14.27
CA PRO A 43 -21.83 -20.56 -15.38
C PRO A 43 -22.40 -21.92 -15.81
N TYR A 44 -23.36 -22.49 -15.08
CA TYR A 44 -24.00 -23.78 -15.37
C TYR A 44 -25.45 -23.67 -15.85
N ALA A 45 -26.00 -22.46 -15.98
CA ALA A 45 -27.37 -22.25 -16.45
C ALA A 45 -27.63 -22.87 -17.84
N GLU A 46 -28.81 -23.45 -18.03
CA GLU A 46 -29.21 -24.08 -19.31
C GLU A 46 -29.30 -23.04 -20.45
N ASP A 47 -29.71 -21.82 -20.13
CA ASP A 47 -29.89 -20.68 -21.02
C ASP A 47 -28.67 -19.73 -21.05
N LEU A 48 -27.50 -20.18 -20.57
CA LEU A 48 -26.29 -19.34 -20.49
C LEU A 48 -25.95 -18.64 -21.81
N GLY A 49 -26.15 -19.30 -22.96
CA GLY A 49 -25.88 -18.70 -24.27
C GLY A 49 -26.72 -17.45 -24.56
N ASP A 50 -27.99 -17.45 -24.18
CA ASP A 50 -28.90 -16.31 -24.36
C ASP A 50 -28.62 -15.21 -23.32
N GLN A 51 -28.25 -15.60 -22.10
CA GLN A 51 -27.81 -14.67 -21.06
C GLN A 51 -26.53 -13.92 -21.48
N LEU A 52 -25.54 -14.61 -22.04
CA LEU A 52 -24.29 -14.01 -22.51
C LEU A 52 -24.52 -13.03 -23.67
N GLN A 53 -25.41 -13.36 -24.62
CA GLN A 53 -25.77 -12.43 -25.71
C GLN A 53 -26.46 -11.16 -25.19
N SER A 54 -27.35 -11.31 -24.21
CA SER A 54 -28.04 -10.17 -23.60
C SER A 54 -27.10 -9.33 -22.76
N LEU A 55 -26.22 -9.97 -21.98
CA LEU A 55 -25.21 -9.32 -21.17
C LEU A 55 -24.19 -8.56 -22.04
N ARG A 56 -23.71 -9.15 -23.14
CA ARG A 56 -22.79 -8.47 -24.06
C ARG A 56 -23.39 -7.18 -24.60
N ARG A 57 -24.65 -7.23 -25.07
CA ARG A 57 -25.37 -6.03 -25.54
C ARG A 57 -25.50 -4.98 -24.43
N LEU A 58 -25.82 -5.38 -23.21
CA LEU A 58 -25.94 -4.44 -22.09
C LEU A 58 -24.60 -3.80 -21.74
N LEU A 59 -23.50 -4.57 -21.74
CA LEU A 59 -22.15 -4.02 -21.54
C LEU A 59 -21.78 -3.01 -22.64
N ASP A 60 -22.11 -3.31 -23.90
CA ASP A 60 -21.92 -2.39 -25.03
C ASP A 60 -22.75 -1.10 -24.89
N GLU A 61 -24.03 -1.22 -24.52
CA GLU A 61 -24.94 -0.09 -24.31
C GLU A 61 -24.48 0.82 -23.17
N LEU A 62 -23.93 0.24 -22.10
CA LEU A 62 -23.40 0.98 -20.94
C LEU A 62 -21.95 1.44 -21.14
N GLY A 63 -21.26 0.99 -22.18
CA GLY A 63 -19.85 1.28 -22.42
C GLY A 63 -18.91 0.67 -21.38
N LEU A 64 -19.29 -0.47 -20.79
CA LEU A 64 -18.51 -1.14 -19.74
C LEU A 64 -17.56 -2.19 -20.33
N ARG A 65 -16.26 -2.05 -20.05
CA ARG A 65 -15.28 -3.14 -20.20
C ARG A 65 -15.54 -4.21 -19.13
N VAL A 66 -15.11 -5.45 -19.35
CA VAL A 66 -15.38 -6.55 -18.41
C VAL A 66 -14.13 -7.38 -18.11
N VAL A 67 -13.92 -7.65 -16.83
CA VAL A 67 -13.01 -8.69 -16.31
C VAL A 67 -13.86 -9.79 -15.70
N ILE A 68 -13.45 -11.05 -15.83
CA ILE A 68 -14.13 -12.18 -15.21
C ILE A 68 -13.42 -12.57 -13.92
N GLU A 69 -14.15 -12.65 -12.82
CA GLU A 69 -13.67 -13.13 -11.53
C GLU A 69 -14.26 -14.49 -11.18
N THR A 70 -13.48 -15.31 -10.48
CA THR A 70 -13.82 -16.71 -10.17
C THR A 70 -13.92 -17.01 -8.67
N GLY A 71 -14.09 -15.95 -7.87
CA GLY A 71 -14.13 -15.94 -6.40
C GLY A 71 -15.50 -16.09 -5.75
N THR A 72 -16.52 -16.56 -6.45
CA THR A 72 -17.84 -16.77 -5.83
C THR A 72 -17.80 -17.82 -4.73
N ARG A 73 -18.33 -17.43 -3.57
CA ARG A 73 -18.43 -18.30 -2.39
C ARG A 73 -19.45 -19.40 -2.64
N PHE A 74 -19.11 -20.61 -2.19
CA PHE A 74 -19.97 -21.79 -2.21
C PHE A 74 -20.49 -22.23 -3.59
N LEU A 75 -19.91 -21.72 -4.69
CA LEU A 75 -20.35 -22.05 -6.05
C LEU A 75 -20.16 -23.53 -6.39
N LEU A 76 -18.99 -24.09 -6.05
CA LEU A 76 -18.64 -25.48 -6.38
C LEU A 76 -18.92 -26.46 -5.22
N ASP A 77 -18.94 -25.96 -3.98
CA ASP A 77 -19.28 -26.71 -2.77
C ASP A 77 -20.16 -25.85 -1.86
N PRO A 78 -21.41 -26.26 -1.57
CA PRO A 78 -22.34 -25.49 -0.73
C PRO A 78 -21.92 -25.40 0.75
N ARG A 79 -20.95 -26.20 1.20
CA ARG A 79 -20.49 -26.24 2.61
C ARG A 79 -19.15 -25.54 2.81
N HIS A 80 -18.27 -25.59 1.82
CA HIS A 80 -16.91 -25.12 1.97
C HIS A 80 -16.62 -23.98 0.98
N LYS A 81 -16.37 -22.78 1.53
CA LYS A 81 -16.04 -21.59 0.75
C LYS A 81 -14.86 -21.88 -0.19
N HIS A 82 -15.04 -21.56 -1.48
CA HIS A 82 -14.04 -21.65 -2.55
C HIS A 82 -13.50 -23.06 -2.85
N ARG A 83 -13.99 -24.12 -2.20
CA ARG A 83 -13.55 -25.49 -2.47
C ARG A 83 -14.39 -26.15 -3.57
N PRO A 84 -13.81 -27.09 -4.35
CA PRO A 84 -12.38 -27.36 -4.42
C PRO A 84 -11.60 -26.20 -5.09
N ALA A 85 -10.33 -26.06 -4.73
CA ALA A 85 -9.35 -25.14 -5.30
C ALA A 85 -8.26 -25.89 -6.07
N LEU A 86 -7.35 -25.17 -6.74
CA LEU A 86 -6.34 -25.78 -7.62
C LEU A 86 -5.27 -26.59 -6.88
N VAL A 87 -5.20 -26.49 -5.55
CA VAL A 87 -4.23 -27.19 -4.71
C VAL A 87 -4.80 -28.42 -4.00
N ASP A 88 -6.13 -28.62 -4.07
CA ASP A 88 -6.82 -29.77 -3.47
C ASP A 88 -6.48 -31.09 -4.16
N ASP A 89 -6.63 -32.21 -3.46
CA ASP A 89 -6.46 -33.55 -4.03
C ASP A 89 -7.38 -33.74 -5.26
N GLU A 90 -8.67 -33.44 -5.09
CA GLU A 90 -9.70 -33.54 -6.13
C GLU A 90 -10.15 -32.14 -6.62
N ALA A 91 -9.52 -31.64 -7.69
CA ALA A 91 -9.80 -30.31 -8.23
C ALA A 91 -10.48 -30.30 -9.61
N THR A 92 -10.96 -31.46 -10.10
CA THR A 92 -11.55 -31.59 -11.44
C THR A 92 -12.66 -30.58 -11.68
N THR A 93 -13.58 -30.40 -10.71
CA THR A 93 -14.68 -29.42 -10.81
C THR A 93 -14.15 -27.99 -10.91
N ARG A 94 -13.06 -27.64 -10.22
CA ARG A 94 -12.43 -26.32 -10.30
C ARG A 94 -11.82 -26.06 -11.68
N VAL A 95 -11.12 -27.05 -12.24
CA VAL A 95 -10.56 -26.94 -13.61
C VAL A 95 -11.69 -26.78 -14.64
N VAL A 96 -12.78 -27.56 -14.53
CA VAL A 96 -13.96 -27.42 -15.39
C VAL A 96 -14.59 -26.03 -15.26
N PHE A 97 -14.72 -25.50 -14.04
CA PHE A 97 -15.23 -24.15 -13.81
C PHE A 97 -14.34 -23.08 -14.47
N LEU A 98 -13.02 -23.18 -14.33
CA LEU A 98 -12.10 -22.22 -14.96
C LEU A 98 -12.14 -22.29 -16.49
N ARG A 99 -12.32 -23.47 -17.09
CA ARG A 99 -12.55 -23.61 -18.53
C ARG A 99 -13.87 -22.96 -18.98
N ARG A 100 -14.94 -23.09 -18.19
CA ARG A 100 -16.19 -22.36 -18.44
C ARG A 100 -16.02 -20.85 -18.30
N ALA A 101 -15.25 -20.40 -17.30
CA ALA A 101 -14.95 -18.98 -17.14
C ALA A 101 -14.19 -18.42 -18.35
N ILE A 102 -13.28 -19.20 -18.94
CA ILE A 102 -12.59 -18.87 -20.20
C ILE A 102 -13.58 -18.78 -21.38
N ASP A 103 -14.50 -19.74 -21.52
CA ASP A 103 -15.52 -19.69 -22.58
C ASP A 103 -16.44 -18.47 -22.44
N ILE A 104 -16.83 -18.14 -21.21
CA ILE A 104 -17.63 -16.94 -20.88
C ILE A 104 -16.84 -15.67 -21.18
N ALA A 105 -15.56 -15.61 -20.78
CA ALA A 105 -14.68 -14.49 -21.10
C ALA A 105 -14.54 -14.27 -22.61
N ALA A 106 -14.39 -15.34 -23.39
CA ALA A 106 -14.32 -15.25 -24.84
C ALA A 106 -15.64 -14.71 -25.44
N ALA A 107 -16.80 -15.19 -24.97
CA ALA A 107 -18.11 -14.74 -25.42
C ALA A 107 -18.39 -13.27 -25.06
N LEU A 108 -17.97 -12.83 -23.88
CA LEU A 108 -18.13 -11.46 -23.41
C LEU A 108 -17.01 -10.53 -23.87
N GLN A 109 -15.98 -11.04 -24.57
CA GLN A 109 -14.78 -10.30 -24.94
C GLN A 109 -14.10 -9.63 -23.73
N ALA A 110 -13.98 -10.38 -22.64
CA ALA A 110 -13.38 -9.90 -21.40
C ALA A 110 -11.87 -9.68 -21.55
N GLU A 111 -11.35 -8.71 -20.78
CA GLU A 111 -9.93 -8.36 -20.73
C GLU A 111 -9.08 -9.53 -20.23
N CYS A 112 -9.56 -10.24 -19.21
CA CYS A 112 -8.97 -11.45 -18.68
C CYS A 112 -9.94 -12.23 -17.78
N VAL A 113 -9.53 -13.45 -17.40
CA VAL A 113 -10.08 -14.20 -16.27
C VAL A 113 -9.11 -14.14 -15.10
N SER A 114 -9.53 -13.55 -13.98
CA SER A 114 -8.80 -13.55 -12.70
C SER A 114 -9.14 -14.80 -11.89
N PHE A 115 -8.11 -15.45 -11.34
CA PHE A 115 -8.24 -16.65 -10.51
C PHE A 115 -7.08 -16.80 -9.51
N PHE A 116 -7.29 -17.62 -8.48
CA PHE A 116 -6.35 -17.84 -7.38
C PHE A 116 -5.96 -19.31 -7.23
N SER A 117 -4.89 -19.59 -6.47
CA SER A 117 -4.38 -20.95 -6.26
C SER A 117 -5.21 -21.76 -5.26
N GLY A 118 -5.66 -21.11 -4.18
CA GLY A 118 -6.30 -21.74 -3.04
C GLY A 118 -5.37 -21.96 -1.84
N VAL A 119 -5.98 -22.18 -0.69
CA VAL A 119 -5.32 -22.52 0.58
C VAL A 119 -4.90 -23.99 0.58
N LEU A 120 -3.67 -24.25 1.02
CA LEU A 120 -3.12 -25.61 1.10
C LEU A 120 -4.01 -26.49 2.01
N PRO A 121 -4.40 -27.70 1.57
CA PRO A 121 -5.18 -28.61 2.41
C PRO A 121 -4.38 -29.08 3.63
N GLU A 122 -5.07 -29.34 4.73
CA GLU A 122 -4.44 -29.88 5.94
C GLU A 122 -3.72 -31.21 5.63
N GLY A 123 -2.51 -31.38 6.16
CA GLY A 123 -1.68 -32.57 5.92
C GLY A 123 -0.99 -32.63 4.55
N THR A 124 -1.17 -31.64 3.68
CA THR A 124 -0.46 -31.53 2.39
C THR A 124 0.78 -30.66 2.55
N THR A 125 1.92 -31.05 1.95
CA THR A 125 3.13 -30.21 1.96
C THR A 125 3.07 -29.12 0.88
N ALA A 126 3.82 -28.03 1.06
CA ALA A 126 3.86 -26.94 0.10
C ALA A 126 4.32 -27.42 -1.29
N GLU A 127 5.25 -28.36 -1.36
CA GLU A 127 5.76 -28.94 -2.61
C GLU A 127 4.67 -29.70 -3.37
N VAL A 128 3.86 -30.48 -2.66
CA VAL A 128 2.75 -31.23 -3.27
C VAL A 128 1.66 -30.26 -3.76
N GLY A 129 1.31 -29.26 -2.95
CA GLY A 129 0.37 -28.21 -3.35
C GLY A 129 0.83 -27.46 -4.59
N TRP A 130 2.11 -27.07 -4.62
CA TRP A 130 2.73 -26.38 -5.76
C TRP A 130 2.75 -27.24 -7.03
N GLN A 131 3.13 -28.52 -6.93
CA GLN A 131 3.11 -29.44 -8.08
C GLN A 131 1.71 -29.61 -8.67
N ARG A 132 0.68 -29.76 -7.82
CA ARG A 132 -0.72 -29.84 -8.24
C ARG A 132 -1.17 -28.56 -8.95
N LEU A 133 -0.86 -27.40 -8.37
CA LEU A 133 -1.14 -26.10 -8.95
C LEU A 133 -0.51 -25.98 -10.34
N THR A 134 0.82 -26.17 -10.45
CA THR A 134 1.56 -26.02 -11.70
C THR A 134 1.00 -26.93 -12.80
N SER A 135 0.74 -28.20 -12.50
CA SER A 135 0.18 -29.14 -13.48
C SER A 135 -1.20 -28.70 -14.01
N ARG A 136 -2.07 -28.16 -13.14
CA ARG A 136 -3.44 -27.78 -13.50
C ARG A 136 -3.48 -26.43 -14.20
N VAL A 137 -2.66 -25.48 -13.79
CA VAL A 137 -2.51 -24.19 -14.47
C VAL A 137 -1.94 -24.41 -15.88
N ALA A 138 -1.02 -25.36 -16.09
CA ALA A 138 -0.57 -25.73 -17.43
C ALA A 138 -1.73 -26.10 -18.37
N GLU A 139 -2.64 -26.97 -17.92
CA GLU A 139 -3.84 -27.36 -18.70
C GLU A 139 -4.72 -26.15 -19.05
N ILE A 140 -5.01 -25.31 -18.05
CA ILE A 140 -5.92 -24.17 -18.21
C ILE A 140 -5.29 -23.09 -19.10
N VAL A 141 -3.98 -22.87 -19.02
CA VAL A 141 -3.23 -21.94 -19.88
C VAL A 141 -3.28 -22.35 -21.35
N GLU A 142 -3.13 -23.63 -21.65
CA GLU A 142 -3.25 -24.14 -23.03
C GLU A 142 -4.68 -23.94 -23.54
N TYR A 143 -5.69 -24.27 -22.74
CA TYR A 143 -7.09 -24.06 -23.11
C TYR A 143 -7.42 -22.58 -23.36
N ALA A 144 -6.93 -21.67 -22.51
CA ALA A 144 -7.11 -20.23 -22.68
C ALA A 144 -6.41 -19.70 -23.94
N ARG A 145 -5.25 -20.27 -24.30
CA ARG A 145 -4.52 -19.90 -25.52
C ARG A 145 -5.35 -20.19 -26.76
N ASP A 146 -5.96 -21.38 -26.83
CA ASP A 146 -6.82 -21.78 -27.96
C ASP A 146 -8.06 -20.87 -28.10
N LYS A 147 -8.52 -20.30 -26.98
CA LYS A 147 -9.66 -19.38 -26.92
C LYS A 147 -9.27 -17.91 -27.09
N GLY A 148 -7.97 -17.59 -27.16
CA GLY A 148 -7.49 -16.22 -27.25
C GLY A 148 -7.74 -15.38 -25.99
N VAL A 149 -7.87 -16.02 -24.82
CA VAL A 149 -8.19 -15.38 -23.54
C VAL A 149 -6.93 -15.23 -22.67
N LEU A 150 -6.79 -14.08 -22.03
CA LEU A 150 -5.77 -13.86 -21.00
C LEU A 150 -6.25 -14.39 -19.65
N LEU A 151 -5.34 -15.07 -18.95
CA LEU A 151 -5.50 -15.49 -17.57
C LEU A 151 -4.64 -14.61 -16.67
N ALA A 152 -5.16 -14.23 -15.52
CA ALA A 152 -4.45 -13.45 -14.52
C ALA A 152 -4.51 -14.18 -13.18
N VAL A 153 -3.35 -14.52 -12.63
CA VAL A 153 -3.27 -15.12 -11.29
C VAL A 153 -3.27 -14.00 -10.26
N GLU A 154 -4.18 -14.09 -9.31
CA GLU A 154 -4.24 -13.24 -8.14
C GLU A 154 -3.48 -13.91 -6.99
N PRO A 155 -2.42 -13.28 -6.47
CA PRO A 155 -1.84 -13.65 -5.18
C PRO A 155 -2.81 -13.30 -4.05
N GLU A 156 -3.02 -14.23 -3.11
CA GLU A 156 -3.94 -14.04 -1.99
C GLU A 156 -3.27 -14.42 -0.65
N PRO A 157 -3.46 -13.62 0.42
CA PRO A 157 -2.99 -13.94 1.77
C PRO A 157 -3.44 -15.33 2.24
N GLY A 158 -2.49 -16.13 2.72
CA GLY A 158 -2.72 -17.49 3.21
C GLY A 158 -2.89 -18.57 2.12
N MET A 159 -2.71 -18.24 0.83
CA MET A 159 -2.75 -19.20 -0.27
C MET A 159 -1.37 -19.70 -0.69
N VAL A 160 -1.32 -20.76 -1.52
CA VAL A 160 -0.06 -21.31 -2.05
C VAL A 160 0.70 -20.30 -2.94
N VAL A 161 -0.02 -19.45 -3.66
CA VAL A 161 0.51 -18.28 -4.35
C VAL A 161 0.06 -17.07 -3.54
N GLU A 162 0.98 -16.53 -2.76
CA GLU A 162 0.68 -15.45 -1.80
C GLU A 162 1.20 -14.10 -2.28
N THR A 163 2.29 -14.09 -3.07
CA THR A 163 2.92 -12.86 -3.59
C THR A 163 3.01 -12.83 -5.12
N VAL A 164 3.23 -11.64 -5.69
CA VAL A 164 3.56 -11.46 -7.11
C VAL A 164 4.81 -12.26 -7.49
N SER A 165 5.79 -12.37 -6.59
CA SER A 165 6.98 -13.21 -6.80
C SER A 165 6.62 -14.68 -7.02
N ASP A 166 5.63 -15.21 -6.30
CA ASP A 166 5.13 -16.57 -6.49
C ASP A 166 4.46 -16.74 -7.86
N VAL A 167 3.69 -15.75 -8.32
CA VAL A 167 3.11 -15.76 -9.68
C VAL A 167 4.21 -15.80 -10.73
N LEU A 168 5.27 -14.99 -10.57
CA LEU A 168 6.41 -14.99 -11.50
C LEU A 168 7.16 -16.33 -11.50
N ARG A 169 7.33 -16.96 -10.34
CA ARG A 169 7.89 -18.30 -10.22
C ARG A 169 7.03 -19.33 -10.96
N LEU A 170 5.72 -19.34 -10.73
CA LEU A 170 4.78 -20.23 -11.41
C LEU A 170 4.86 -20.06 -12.93
N ARG A 171 4.88 -18.81 -13.42
CA ARG A 171 5.06 -18.52 -14.85
C ARG A 171 6.38 -19.04 -15.38
N ALA A 172 7.49 -18.87 -14.66
CA ALA A 172 8.80 -19.34 -15.08
C ALA A 172 8.84 -20.87 -15.21
N GLU A 173 8.30 -21.60 -14.24
CA GLU A 173 8.20 -23.06 -14.26
C GLU A 173 7.33 -23.57 -15.44
N LEU A 174 6.32 -22.80 -15.84
CA LEU A 174 5.46 -23.09 -17.00
C LEU A 174 6.05 -22.63 -18.35
N GLY A 175 7.30 -22.12 -18.37
CA GLY A 175 7.95 -21.67 -19.60
C GLY A 175 7.52 -20.28 -20.08
N ASN A 176 7.10 -19.40 -19.16
CA ASN A 176 6.70 -18.01 -19.40
C ASN A 176 5.60 -17.82 -20.48
N PRO A 177 4.45 -18.50 -20.37
CA PRO A 177 3.37 -18.36 -21.34
C PRO A 177 2.86 -16.91 -21.40
N ARG A 178 2.67 -16.38 -22.62
CA ARG A 178 2.26 -14.98 -22.86
C ARG A 178 0.85 -14.65 -22.36
N ASN A 179 -0.02 -15.66 -22.30
CA ASN A 179 -1.41 -15.53 -21.89
C ASN A 179 -1.66 -15.83 -20.40
N LEU A 180 -0.61 -16.09 -19.61
CA LEU A 180 -0.68 -16.09 -18.15
C LEU A 180 -0.04 -14.81 -17.63
N ARG A 181 -0.78 -14.05 -16.84
CA ARG A 181 -0.47 -12.69 -16.39
C ARG A 181 -0.77 -12.57 -14.89
N VAL A 182 -0.72 -11.35 -14.35
CA VAL A 182 -0.87 -11.07 -12.93
C VAL A 182 -2.13 -10.21 -12.69
N THR A 183 -2.94 -10.59 -11.71
CA THR A 183 -3.87 -9.68 -11.04
C THR A 183 -3.17 -9.18 -9.77
N VAL A 184 -3.17 -7.86 -9.54
CA VAL A 184 -2.67 -7.31 -8.27
C VAL A 184 -3.84 -6.69 -7.52
N ASP A 185 -4.13 -7.24 -6.34
CA ASP A 185 -4.98 -6.61 -5.33
C ASP A 185 -4.10 -5.69 -4.46
N ILE A 186 -4.42 -4.40 -4.42
CA ILE A 186 -3.61 -3.42 -3.71
C ILE A 186 -3.76 -3.50 -2.18
N GLY A 187 -4.86 -4.02 -1.67
CA GLY A 187 -5.06 -4.28 -0.25
C GLY A 187 -4.25 -5.48 0.22
N HIS A 188 -4.22 -6.56 -0.56
CA HIS A 188 -3.36 -7.72 -0.28
C HIS A 188 -1.88 -7.30 -0.16
N CYS A 189 -1.45 -6.32 -0.95
CA CYS A 189 -0.08 -5.80 -0.87
C CYS A 189 0.29 -5.22 0.51
N VAL A 190 -0.67 -4.72 1.30
CA VAL A 190 -0.44 -4.24 2.67
C VAL A 190 -0.19 -5.39 3.64
N VAL A 191 -0.68 -6.59 3.32
CA VAL A 191 -0.61 -7.76 4.20
C VAL A 191 0.61 -8.62 3.92
N VAL A 192 0.91 -8.90 2.65
CA VAL A 192 1.87 -9.95 2.27
C VAL A 192 3.02 -9.51 1.36
N GLU A 193 2.93 -8.35 0.69
CA GLU A 193 3.98 -7.92 -0.23
C GLU A 193 5.10 -7.17 0.53
N PRO A 194 6.36 -7.65 0.46
CA PRO A 194 7.45 -7.09 1.27
C PRO A 194 7.78 -5.63 0.92
N ASP A 195 7.61 -5.27 -0.35
CA ASP A 195 7.86 -3.93 -0.88
C ASP A 195 6.55 -3.13 -1.06
N GLY A 196 5.46 -3.61 -0.45
CA GLY A 196 4.12 -3.02 -0.50
C GLY A 196 3.55 -2.86 -1.92
N VAL A 197 2.53 -2.00 -2.03
CA VAL A 197 1.77 -1.80 -3.27
C VAL A 197 2.64 -1.39 -4.46
N ARG A 198 3.60 -0.47 -4.25
CA ARG A 198 4.46 0.01 -5.33
C ARG A 198 5.39 -1.11 -5.81
N GLY A 199 6.02 -1.84 -4.89
CA GLY A 199 6.91 -2.93 -5.24
C GLY A 199 6.20 -4.03 -6.02
N ALA A 200 5.02 -4.46 -5.54
CA ALA A 200 4.20 -5.45 -6.20
C ALA A 200 3.78 -5.04 -7.62
N LEU A 201 3.31 -3.80 -7.80
CA LEU A 201 2.93 -3.26 -9.11
C LEU A 201 4.14 -3.18 -10.06
N LEU A 202 5.28 -2.68 -9.60
CA LEU A 202 6.50 -2.61 -10.40
C LEU A 202 7.04 -4.00 -10.78
N LEU A 203 6.94 -4.97 -9.86
CA LEU A 203 7.35 -6.34 -10.07
C LEU A 203 6.45 -7.05 -11.10
N ALA A 204 5.13 -6.82 -11.04
CA ALA A 204 4.20 -7.29 -12.06
C ALA A 204 4.48 -6.63 -13.42
N GLY A 205 4.69 -5.30 -13.41
CA GLY A 205 5.14 -4.53 -14.57
C GLY A 205 4.29 -4.78 -15.82
N PRO A 206 4.90 -5.13 -16.98
CA PRO A 206 4.16 -5.42 -18.22
C PRO A 206 3.24 -6.65 -18.16
N LEU A 207 3.35 -7.48 -17.13
CA LEU A 207 2.49 -8.65 -16.93
C LEU A 207 1.19 -8.31 -16.22
N LEU A 208 1.00 -7.08 -15.74
CA LEU A 208 -0.22 -6.66 -15.08
C LEU A 208 -1.41 -6.71 -16.05
N ALA A 209 -2.41 -7.54 -15.76
CA ALA A 209 -3.63 -7.68 -16.56
C ALA A 209 -4.84 -7.04 -15.88
N ASN A 210 -4.97 -7.21 -14.57
CA ASN A 210 -6.08 -6.72 -13.76
C ASN A 210 -5.56 -6.12 -12.45
N VAL A 211 -6.30 -5.15 -11.89
CA VAL A 211 -6.04 -4.59 -10.56
C VAL A 211 -7.32 -4.62 -9.76
N GLN A 212 -7.27 -5.15 -8.54
CA GLN A 212 -8.35 -5.01 -7.56
C GLN A 212 -8.01 -3.85 -6.61
N LEU A 213 -9.03 -3.04 -6.31
CA LEU A 213 -8.92 -1.81 -5.56
C LEU A 213 -9.79 -1.88 -4.31
N ASP A 214 -9.14 -1.91 -3.17
CA ASP A 214 -9.78 -1.77 -1.87
C ASP A 214 -8.77 -1.19 -0.88
N ASP A 215 -9.16 -1.17 0.38
CA ASP A 215 -8.30 -0.85 1.49
C ASP A 215 -8.16 -2.06 2.41
N MET A 216 -7.06 -2.13 3.15
CA MET A 216 -6.78 -3.24 4.05
C MET A 216 -5.84 -2.79 5.16
N ARG A 217 -5.90 -3.46 6.32
CA ARG A 217 -4.99 -3.20 7.45
C ARG A 217 -3.85 -4.24 7.48
N PRO A 218 -2.66 -3.89 7.98
CA PRO A 218 -1.59 -4.83 8.20
C PRO A 218 -2.07 -6.03 9.03
N HIS A 219 -1.64 -7.22 8.63
CA HIS A 219 -1.91 -8.48 9.33
C HIS A 219 -3.40 -8.91 9.41
N ALA A 220 -4.30 -8.27 8.64
CA ALA A 220 -5.71 -8.66 8.56
C ALA A 220 -6.19 -8.75 7.10
N HIS A 221 -6.60 -9.96 6.67
CA HIS A 221 -7.18 -10.16 5.34
C HIS A 221 -8.68 -9.78 5.33
N GLU A 222 -8.95 -8.48 5.28
CA GLU A 222 -10.29 -7.91 5.24
C GLU A 222 -10.37 -6.74 4.25
N HIS A 223 -11.24 -6.88 3.24
CA HIS A 223 -11.48 -5.84 2.23
C HIS A 223 -12.33 -4.70 2.84
N LEU A 224 -11.74 -3.53 2.96
CA LEU A 224 -12.32 -2.34 3.56
C LEU A 224 -12.56 -1.23 2.52
N PRO A 225 -13.55 -0.35 2.73
CA PRO A 225 -13.69 0.88 1.96
C PRO A 225 -12.43 1.77 2.08
N PHE A 226 -12.12 2.53 1.03
CA PHE A 226 -10.98 3.46 1.03
C PHE A 226 -11.04 4.45 2.20
N GLY A 227 -9.92 4.58 2.91
CA GLY A 227 -9.76 5.44 4.07
C GLY A 227 -9.99 4.73 5.42
N GLU A 228 -10.34 3.45 5.41
CA GLU A 228 -10.53 2.63 6.63
C GLU A 228 -9.36 1.67 6.90
N GLY A 229 -8.42 1.54 5.95
CA GLY A 229 -7.17 0.79 6.05
C GLY A 229 -5.93 1.66 5.82
N ASP A 230 -4.85 1.03 5.37
CA ASP A 230 -3.51 1.61 5.26
C ASP A 230 -2.96 1.64 3.81
N VAL A 231 -3.80 1.40 2.80
CA VAL A 231 -3.39 1.50 1.38
C VAL A 231 -3.10 2.96 1.00
N ASP A 232 -1.89 3.22 0.48
CA ASP A 232 -1.55 4.50 -0.17
C ASP A 232 -2.16 4.53 -1.59
N LEU A 233 -3.45 4.86 -1.66
CA LEU A 233 -4.20 4.90 -2.91
C LEU A 233 -3.60 5.89 -3.94
N PRO A 234 -3.20 7.12 -3.58
CA PRO A 234 -2.48 8.00 -4.52
C PRO A 234 -1.21 7.37 -5.09
N LEU A 235 -0.38 6.71 -4.27
CA LEU A 235 0.84 6.04 -4.73
C LEU A 235 0.52 4.87 -5.68
N ALA A 236 -0.48 4.06 -5.37
CA ALA A 236 -0.91 2.96 -6.22
C ALA A 236 -1.33 3.48 -7.61
N LEU A 237 -2.21 4.49 -7.64
CA LEU A 237 -2.69 5.10 -8.89
C LEU A 237 -1.57 5.78 -9.69
N ALA A 238 -0.64 6.46 -9.01
CA ALA A 238 0.55 7.04 -9.65
C ALA A 238 1.42 5.96 -10.29
N THR A 239 1.62 4.84 -9.59
CA THR A 239 2.44 3.71 -10.05
C THR A 239 1.80 3.03 -11.26
N LEU A 240 0.48 2.85 -11.28
CA LEU A 240 -0.23 2.35 -12.47
C LEU A 240 -0.04 3.25 -13.69
N ALA A 241 -0.05 4.58 -13.49
CA ALA A 241 0.20 5.52 -14.57
C ALA A 241 1.67 5.52 -15.04
N GLU A 242 2.63 5.37 -14.13
CA GLU A 242 4.05 5.19 -14.44
C GLU A 242 4.30 3.94 -15.29
N LEU A 243 3.59 2.85 -15.01
CA LEU A 243 3.62 1.60 -15.77
C LEU A 243 2.89 1.67 -17.11
N ASP A 244 2.31 2.81 -17.46
CA ASP A 244 1.44 3.00 -18.62
C ASP A 244 0.26 2.01 -18.64
N TYR A 245 -0.23 1.57 -17.47
CA TYR A 245 -1.30 0.58 -17.39
C TYR A 245 -2.58 1.09 -18.06
N ARG A 246 -3.17 0.28 -18.95
CA ARG A 246 -4.39 0.58 -19.74
C ARG A 246 -5.53 -0.42 -19.49
N GLY A 247 -5.36 -1.34 -18.55
CA GLY A 247 -6.36 -2.36 -18.23
C GLY A 247 -7.47 -1.83 -17.32
N VAL A 248 -8.06 -2.73 -16.55
CA VAL A 248 -9.16 -2.45 -15.60
C VAL A 248 -8.60 -2.45 -14.18
N ALA A 249 -8.91 -1.39 -13.43
CA ALA A 249 -8.69 -1.33 -12.00
C ALA A 249 -10.06 -1.25 -11.31
N ALA A 250 -10.52 -2.35 -10.72
CA ALA A 250 -11.89 -2.51 -10.24
C ALA A 250 -11.98 -2.55 -8.71
N VAL A 251 -12.95 -1.87 -8.14
CA VAL A 251 -13.20 -1.89 -6.69
C VAL A 251 -13.71 -3.24 -6.23
N GLU A 252 -13.11 -3.85 -5.20
CA GLU A 252 -13.51 -5.16 -4.68
C GLU A 252 -13.99 -5.07 -3.22
N LEU A 253 -15.30 -5.26 -2.99
CA LEU A 253 -15.90 -5.13 -1.65
C LEU A 253 -16.95 -6.24 -1.38
N PRO A 254 -16.54 -7.52 -1.34
CA PRO A 254 -17.45 -8.68 -1.35
C PRO A 254 -18.28 -8.87 -0.05
N ARG A 255 -18.09 -8.02 0.96
CA ARG A 255 -18.82 -8.07 2.24
C ARG A 255 -19.75 -6.87 2.46
N HIS A 256 -19.85 -5.98 1.48
CA HIS A 256 -20.48 -4.67 1.64
C HIS A 256 -21.70 -4.44 0.74
N SER A 257 -22.36 -5.51 0.30
CA SER A 257 -23.55 -5.41 -0.58
C SER A 257 -24.73 -4.63 0.04
N TYR A 258 -24.78 -4.55 1.38
CA TYR A 258 -25.82 -3.82 2.11
C TYR A 258 -25.89 -2.31 1.81
N ASP A 259 -24.79 -1.68 1.39
CA ASP A 259 -24.71 -0.28 0.96
C ASP A 259 -24.05 -0.14 -0.42
N ALA A 260 -24.31 -1.09 -1.32
CA ALA A 260 -23.62 -1.14 -2.62
C ALA A 260 -23.69 0.18 -3.42
N PRO A 261 -24.85 0.85 -3.58
CA PRO A 261 -24.91 2.12 -4.32
C PRO A 261 -24.15 3.25 -3.62
N GLY A 262 -24.25 3.34 -2.29
CA GLY A 262 -23.56 4.36 -1.50
C GLY A 262 -22.04 4.17 -1.53
N LEU A 263 -21.56 2.93 -1.43
CA LEU A 263 -20.14 2.61 -1.54
C LEU A 263 -19.60 2.81 -2.94
N ALA A 264 -20.32 2.45 -4.00
CA ALA A 264 -19.90 2.77 -5.37
C ALA A 264 -19.67 4.28 -5.56
N ALA A 265 -20.58 5.12 -5.04
CA ALA A 265 -20.44 6.57 -5.11
C ALA A 265 -19.23 7.09 -4.29
N ARG A 266 -19.02 6.58 -3.08
CA ARG A 266 -17.88 7.00 -2.23
C ARG A 266 -16.55 6.52 -2.80
N SER A 267 -16.49 5.29 -3.31
CA SER A 267 -15.30 4.70 -3.88
C SER A 267 -14.83 5.44 -5.12
N ILE A 268 -15.73 5.81 -6.05
CA ILE A 268 -15.32 6.58 -7.23
C ILE A 268 -14.85 7.99 -6.87
N HIS A 269 -15.42 8.60 -5.82
CA HIS A 269 -14.95 9.88 -5.31
C HIS A 269 -13.52 9.75 -4.73
N ALA A 270 -13.29 8.75 -3.89
CA ALA A 270 -11.97 8.45 -3.32
C ALA A 270 -10.93 8.18 -4.42
N LEU A 271 -11.26 7.42 -5.46
CA LEU A 271 -10.38 7.16 -6.60
C LEU A 271 -10.04 8.43 -7.39
N ARG A 272 -11.02 9.30 -7.63
CA ARG A 272 -10.79 10.58 -8.32
C ARG A 272 -9.94 11.54 -7.47
N ALA A 273 -10.17 11.60 -6.17
CA ALA A 273 -9.35 12.37 -5.24
C ALA A 273 -7.92 11.82 -5.16
N GLY A 274 -7.78 10.50 -5.02
CA GLY A 274 -6.49 9.81 -5.01
C GLY A 274 -5.70 10.04 -6.30
N TRP A 275 -6.37 10.08 -7.46
CA TRP A 275 -5.72 10.40 -8.73
C TRP A 275 -5.28 11.86 -8.86
N HIS A 276 -6.08 12.81 -8.39
CA HIS A 276 -5.65 14.21 -8.31
C HIS A 276 -4.37 14.31 -7.45
N ASP A 277 -4.32 13.56 -6.37
CA ASP A 277 -3.19 13.52 -5.46
C ASP A 277 -1.97 12.78 -6.04
N ALA A 278 -2.19 11.73 -6.82
CA ALA A 278 -1.18 11.05 -7.63
C ALA A 278 -0.49 12.01 -8.62
N GLY A 279 -1.27 12.92 -9.24
CA GLY A 279 -0.73 13.98 -10.08
C GLY A 279 0.28 14.87 -9.33
N ARG A 280 -0.05 15.25 -8.09
CA ARG A 280 0.85 16.00 -7.22
C ARG A 280 2.09 15.20 -6.82
N ILE A 281 1.96 13.88 -6.57
CA ILE A 281 3.11 12.99 -6.32
C ILE A 281 4.05 12.97 -7.54
N GLY A 282 3.52 12.82 -8.74
CA GLY A 282 4.30 12.84 -9.98
C GLY A 282 4.96 14.20 -10.27
N GLU A 283 4.31 15.31 -9.94
CA GLU A 283 4.90 16.67 -9.99
C GLU A 283 6.03 16.83 -8.98
N ASN A 284 5.80 16.44 -7.72
CA ASN A 284 6.82 16.47 -6.68
C ASN A 284 8.03 15.61 -7.05
N GLY A 285 7.80 14.39 -7.56
CA GLY A 285 8.87 13.49 -8.00
C GLY A 285 9.73 14.09 -9.12
N ARG A 286 9.10 14.70 -10.12
CA ARG A 286 9.82 15.43 -11.19
C ARG A 286 10.61 16.61 -10.63
N TRP A 287 9.99 17.42 -9.79
CA TRP A 287 10.65 18.56 -9.14
C TRP A 287 11.87 18.11 -8.32
N LEU A 288 11.74 17.01 -7.56
CA LEU A 288 12.83 16.43 -6.78
C LEU A 288 13.99 15.97 -7.66
N GLN A 289 13.70 15.26 -8.75
CA GLN A 289 14.72 14.75 -9.67
C GLN A 289 15.45 15.90 -10.38
N GLU A 290 14.71 16.89 -10.89
CA GLU A 290 15.27 18.08 -11.54
C GLU A 290 16.12 18.89 -10.56
N SER A 291 15.62 19.06 -9.33
CA SER A 291 16.33 19.78 -8.26
C SER A 291 17.62 19.09 -7.85
N ALA A 292 17.60 17.77 -7.61
CA ALA A 292 18.78 16.99 -7.27
C ALA A 292 19.83 17.04 -8.40
N THR A 293 19.37 16.91 -9.66
CA THR A 293 20.23 17.03 -10.84
C THR A 293 20.85 18.42 -10.96
N ALA A 294 20.07 19.47 -10.74
CA ALA A 294 20.56 20.85 -10.80
C ALA A 294 21.64 21.14 -9.74
N ILE A 295 21.48 20.57 -8.54
CA ILE A 295 22.47 20.67 -7.46
C ILE A 295 23.74 19.89 -7.82
N ALA A 296 23.62 18.63 -8.25
CA ALA A 296 24.75 17.77 -8.59
C ALA A 296 25.58 18.30 -9.78
N THR A 297 24.94 19.01 -10.71
CA THR A 297 25.60 19.60 -11.90
C THR A 297 26.07 21.04 -11.67
N GLY A 298 25.82 21.63 -10.49
CA GLY A 298 26.17 23.02 -10.18
C GLY A 298 25.35 24.08 -10.92
N THR A 299 24.24 23.70 -11.57
CA THR A 299 23.34 24.61 -12.30
C THR A 299 22.30 25.27 -11.39
N GLY A 300 22.13 24.77 -10.16
CA GLY A 300 21.26 25.35 -9.13
C GLY A 300 21.92 25.40 -7.75
N THR A 301 21.54 26.38 -6.94
CA THR A 301 22.04 26.51 -5.56
C THR A 301 21.13 25.79 -4.57
N LEU A 302 21.71 24.91 -3.74
CA LEU A 302 21.01 24.13 -2.72
C LEU A 302 20.08 24.98 -1.85
N SER A 303 20.59 26.08 -1.27
CA SER A 303 19.79 26.97 -0.39
C SER A 303 18.58 27.58 -1.11
N THR A 304 18.74 27.94 -2.39
CA THR A 304 17.66 28.51 -3.20
C THR A 304 16.60 27.47 -3.48
N ILE A 305 17.00 26.27 -3.94
CA ILE A 305 16.08 25.16 -4.23
C ILE A 305 15.33 24.73 -2.96
N PHE A 306 16.03 24.62 -1.84
CA PHE A 306 15.45 24.26 -0.54
C PHE A 306 14.43 25.31 -0.04
N THR A 307 14.65 26.59 -0.36
CA THR A 307 13.68 27.66 -0.12
C THR A 307 12.46 27.55 -1.05
N LEU A 308 12.68 27.22 -2.34
CA LEU A 308 11.64 27.11 -3.35
C LEU A 308 10.67 25.94 -3.11
N ALA A 309 11.08 24.90 -2.39
CA ALA A 309 10.20 23.78 -1.99
C ALA A 309 8.86 24.26 -1.44
N ARG A 310 8.87 25.32 -0.62
CA ARG A 310 7.65 25.91 -0.04
C ARG A 310 6.69 26.46 -1.09
N ARG A 311 7.20 27.04 -2.18
CA ARG A 311 6.37 27.56 -3.27
C ARG A 311 5.78 26.44 -4.12
N HIS A 312 6.42 25.27 -4.12
CA HIS A 312 5.97 24.10 -4.87
C HIS A 312 4.79 23.37 -4.18
N VAL A 313 4.90 23.08 -2.86
CA VAL A 313 3.90 22.25 -2.14
C VAL A 313 3.11 22.99 -1.06
N GLY A 314 3.41 24.26 -0.78
CA GLY A 314 2.74 25.02 0.28
C GLY A 314 3.22 24.66 1.69
N ARG A 315 2.37 24.89 2.71
CA ARG A 315 2.72 24.71 4.15
C ARG A 315 1.72 23.84 4.93
N GLY A 316 0.80 23.17 4.24
CA GLY A 316 -0.23 22.39 4.91
C GLY A 316 0.38 21.26 5.76
N PRO A 317 -0.18 20.96 6.94
CA PRO A 317 0.17 19.74 7.68
C PRO A 317 -0.16 18.51 6.83
N ILE A 318 0.62 17.43 6.97
CA ILE A 318 0.35 16.18 6.23
C ILE A 318 -0.84 15.43 6.80
N ARG A 319 -1.13 15.59 8.09
CA ARG A 319 -2.25 14.94 8.79
C ARG A 319 -3.11 16.00 9.46
N PRO A 320 -3.87 16.83 8.71
CA PRO A 320 -4.62 17.96 9.28
C PRO A 320 -5.61 17.54 10.36
N ASP A 321 -6.19 16.34 10.28
CA ASP A 321 -7.19 15.88 11.24
C ASP A 321 -6.59 15.49 12.61
N ASN A 322 -5.36 14.94 12.60
CA ASN A 322 -4.68 14.44 13.82
C ASN A 322 -3.59 15.39 14.32
N ASP A 323 -3.00 16.20 13.43
CA ASP A 323 -1.94 17.17 13.70
C ASP A 323 -2.18 18.44 12.86
N PRO A 324 -3.21 19.24 13.20
CA PRO A 324 -3.60 20.43 12.41
C PRO A 324 -2.50 21.49 12.34
N THR A 325 -1.53 21.44 13.25
CA THR A 325 -0.39 22.35 13.28
C THR A 325 0.85 21.83 12.59
N GLY A 326 0.89 20.54 12.23
CA GLY A 326 2.06 19.90 11.62
C GLY A 326 3.27 19.77 12.57
N VAL A 327 3.04 19.74 13.89
CA VAL A 327 4.12 19.67 14.89
C VAL A 327 4.68 18.25 14.97
N LEU A 328 3.82 17.24 14.97
CA LEU A 328 4.19 15.83 15.18
C LEU A 328 4.69 15.21 13.87
N PHE A 329 3.90 15.36 12.81
CA PHE A 329 4.15 14.70 11.53
C PHE A 329 4.76 15.64 10.49
N GLY A 330 4.78 16.95 10.74
CA GLY A 330 5.35 17.93 9.82
C GLY A 330 4.38 18.40 8.73
N THR A 331 4.88 19.30 7.89
CA THR A 331 4.15 19.86 6.75
C THR A 331 4.60 19.24 5.42
N ALA A 332 3.80 19.41 4.36
CA ALA A 332 4.16 18.98 3.02
C ALA A 332 5.55 19.51 2.58
N CYS A 333 5.89 20.75 2.97
CA CYS A 333 7.20 21.33 2.69
C CYS A 333 8.33 20.66 3.46
N ASP A 334 8.12 20.30 4.73
CA ASP A 334 9.14 19.62 5.55
C ASP A 334 9.50 18.27 4.90
N HIS A 335 8.49 17.54 4.40
CA HIS A 335 8.67 16.26 3.73
C HIS A 335 9.30 16.38 2.36
N LEU A 336 8.88 17.33 1.51
CA LEU A 336 9.51 17.53 0.21
C LEU A 336 11.01 17.87 0.35
N ARG A 337 11.36 18.68 1.36
CA ARG A 337 12.76 18.98 1.73
C ARG A 337 13.52 17.75 2.19
N GLY A 338 12.90 16.92 3.03
CA GLY A 338 13.48 15.66 3.47
C GLY A 338 13.73 14.68 2.33
N GLN A 339 12.76 14.54 1.42
CA GLN A 339 12.89 13.71 0.21
C GLN A 339 14.00 14.22 -0.71
N LEU A 340 14.15 15.54 -0.88
CA LEU A 340 15.25 16.13 -1.64
C LEU A 340 16.60 15.73 -1.04
N ILE A 341 16.75 15.80 0.28
CA ILE A 341 17.98 15.36 0.97
C ILE A 341 18.24 13.87 0.76
N GLY A 342 17.21 13.03 0.84
CA GLY A 342 17.32 11.60 0.51
C GLY A 342 17.91 11.39 -0.88
N ARG A 343 17.36 12.07 -1.91
CA ARG A 343 17.87 12.02 -3.29
C ARG A 343 19.29 12.55 -3.43
N LEU A 344 19.65 13.60 -2.69
CA LEU A 344 21.02 14.12 -2.67
C LEU A 344 22.01 13.10 -2.11
N GLY A 345 21.57 12.21 -1.21
CA GLY A 345 22.38 11.09 -0.73
C GLY A 345 22.77 10.09 -1.82
N ASP A 346 21.96 9.97 -2.88
CA ASP A 346 22.22 9.08 -4.01
C ASP A 346 23.21 9.68 -5.03
N VAL A 347 23.33 11.02 -5.08
CA VAL A 347 24.04 11.74 -6.16
C VAL A 347 25.25 12.55 -5.71
N LEU A 348 25.35 12.89 -4.42
CA LEU A 348 26.47 13.65 -3.88
C LEU A 348 27.48 12.75 -3.14
N PRO A 349 28.79 13.06 -3.20
CA PRO A 349 29.77 12.45 -2.32
C PRO A 349 29.42 12.67 -0.83
N PRO A 350 29.76 11.73 0.07
CA PRO A 350 29.41 11.83 1.49
C PRO A 350 29.86 13.12 2.18
N ASP A 351 31.05 13.62 1.85
CA ASP A 351 31.58 14.85 2.45
C ASP A 351 30.83 16.11 1.96
N GLU A 352 30.42 16.13 0.69
CA GLU A 352 29.61 17.21 0.13
C GLU A 352 28.20 17.21 0.73
N LEU A 353 27.59 16.03 0.90
CA LEU A 353 26.30 15.88 1.58
C LEU A 353 26.39 16.33 3.05
N ALA A 354 27.43 15.92 3.77
CA ALA A 354 27.65 16.33 5.16
C ALA A 354 27.76 17.85 5.28
N GLN A 355 28.50 18.50 4.37
CA GLN A 355 28.61 19.96 4.33
C GLN A 355 27.30 20.65 3.95
N ALA A 356 26.53 20.05 3.03
CA ALA A 356 25.20 20.53 2.64
C ALA A 356 24.23 20.53 3.84
N LEU A 357 24.18 19.43 4.61
CA LEU A 357 23.35 19.31 5.82
C LEU A 357 23.71 20.38 6.87
N LEU A 358 25.01 20.58 7.14
CA LEU A 358 25.48 21.63 8.05
C LEU A 358 25.05 23.02 7.59
N THR A 359 25.20 23.30 6.30
CA THR A 359 24.89 24.61 5.71
C THR A 359 23.39 24.90 5.78
N LEU A 360 22.55 23.92 5.40
CA LEU A 360 21.09 24.05 5.44
C LEU A 360 20.57 24.22 6.86
N TYR A 361 21.06 23.42 7.82
CA TYR A 361 20.60 23.49 9.20
C TYR A 361 21.06 24.78 9.91
N GLY A 362 22.33 25.14 9.72
CA GLY A 362 22.93 26.31 10.37
C GLY A 362 22.33 27.63 9.93
N ASN A 363 22.06 27.78 8.62
CA ASN A 363 21.51 29.00 8.05
C ASN A 363 19.98 29.02 7.98
N GLY A 364 19.33 27.86 8.18
CA GLY A 364 17.91 27.69 7.96
C GLY A 364 17.02 28.16 9.10
N ASP A 365 15.80 28.57 8.75
CA ASP A 365 14.72 28.81 9.73
C ASP A 365 14.21 27.49 10.37
N SER A 366 13.30 27.59 11.34
CA SER A 366 12.75 26.40 12.02
C SER A 366 12.11 25.39 11.05
N ALA A 367 11.50 25.84 9.94
CA ALA A 367 10.91 24.94 8.95
C ALA A 367 11.98 24.27 8.09
N GLU A 368 13.06 24.98 7.77
CA GLU A 368 14.20 24.41 7.05
C GLU A 368 14.93 23.39 7.91
N ARG A 369 15.14 23.67 9.20
CA ARG A 369 15.71 22.72 10.16
C ARG A 369 14.88 21.45 10.29
N ARG A 370 13.54 21.56 10.36
CA ARG A 370 12.66 20.38 10.31
C ARG A 370 12.84 19.59 9.02
N GLY A 371 12.92 20.26 7.87
CA GLY A 371 13.21 19.60 6.59
C GLY A 371 14.54 18.84 6.59
N VAL A 372 15.58 19.40 7.20
CA VAL A 372 16.89 18.72 7.33
C VAL A 372 16.79 17.49 8.24
N LEU A 373 16.14 17.60 9.40
CA LEU A 373 15.96 16.47 10.33
C LEU A 373 15.12 15.33 9.69
N ARG A 374 14.08 15.68 8.92
CA ARG A 374 13.32 14.70 8.12
C ARG A 374 14.19 14.08 7.02
N GLY A 375 15.09 14.86 6.41
CA GLY A 375 16.07 14.38 5.44
C GLY A 375 17.05 13.36 6.02
N LEU A 376 17.54 13.56 7.26
CA LEU A 376 18.32 12.54 7.97
C LEU A 376 17.52 11.24 8.12
N GLY A 377 16.22 11.34 8.44
CA GLY A 377 15.31 10.20 8.47
C GLY A 377 15.25 9.46 7.13
N ALA A 378 15.04 10.19 6.03
CA ALA A 378 14.97 9.62 4.68
C ALA A 378 16.29 8.94 4.25
N LEU A 379 17.43 9.47 4.68
CA LEU A 379 18.74 8.83 4.45
C LEU A 379 18.87 7.53 5.25
N SER A 380 18.34 7.48 6.49
CA SER A 380 18.45 6.32 7.38
C SER A 380 17.53 5.15 7.06
N THR A 381 16.53 5.31 6.20
CA THR A 381 15.56 4.26 5.84
C THR A 381 16.06 3.29 4.76
N GLY A 382 17.22 3.54 4.15
CA GLY A 382 17.81 2.63 3.16
C GLY A 382 18.46 1.39 3.79
N SER A 383 18.57 0.29 3.02
CA SER A 383 19.19 -0.96 3.48
C SER A 383 20.73 -0.88 3.64
N GLN A 384 21.36 0.19 3.15
CA GLN A 384 22.79 0.42 3.29
C GLN A 384 23.08 1.32 4.50
N GLN A 385 24.10 0.95 5.27
CA GLN A 385 24.60 1.76 6.38
C GLN A 385 25.08 3.13 5.88
N LEU A 386 24.69 4.20 6.57
CA LEU A 386 25.12 5.55 6.20
C LEU A 386 26.63 5.75 6.40
N PRO A 387 27.29 6.55 5.54
CA PRO A 387 28.69 6.89 5.72
C PRO A 387 28.94 7.58 7.08
N ASP A 388 30.06 7.25 7.74
CA ASP A 388 30.41 7.75 9.08
C ASP A 388 30.41 9.28 9.17
N THR A 389 30.84 9.98 8.12
CA THR A 389 30.85 11.44 8.06
C THR A 389 29.44 12.04 8.12
N VAL A 390 28.49 11.41 7.43
CA VAL A 390 27.07 11.78 7.42
C VAL A 390 26.43 11.44 8.78
N VAL A 391 26.74 10.28 9.36
CA VAL A 391 26.26 9.87 10.69
C VAL A 391 26.74 10.86 11.76
N SER A 392 28.03 11.23 11.74
CA SER A 392 28.62 12.18 12.68
C SER A 392 27.93 13.55 12.62
N VAL A 393 27.72 14.08 11.41
CA VAL A 393 26.97 15.33 11.21
C VAL A 393 25.51 15.17 11.66
N GLY A 394 24.83 14.10 11.27
CA GLY A 394 23.44 13.85 11.65
C GLY A 394 23.24 13.76 13.17
N LEU A 395 24.15 13.10 13.89
CA LEU A 395 24.14 13.05 15.35
C LEU A 395 24.35 14.43 15.98
N ARG A 396 25.26 15.24 15.41
CA ARG A 396 25.47 16.62 15.87
C ARG A 396 24.20 17.45 15.71
N LEU A 397 23.57 17.43 14.54
CA LEU A 397 22.35 18.20 14.24
C LEU A 397 21.16 17.73 15.09
N THR A 398 20.98 16.42 15.23
CA THR A 398 19.94 15.82 16.06
C THR A 398 20.09 16.25 17.53
N ASN A 399 21.31 16.17 18.08
CA ASN A 399 21.56 16.62 19.45
C ASN A 399 21.38 18.14 19.62
N GLU A 400 21.69 18.95 18.61
CA GLU A 400 21.42 20.38 18.63
C GLU A 400 19.91 20.67 18.65
N ALA A 401 19.15 20.01 17.78
CA ALA A 401 17.70 20.09 17.74
C ALA A 401 17.05 19.72 19.08
N LEU A 402 17.52 18.61 19.69
CA LEU A 402 17.08 18.14 21.00
C LEU A 402 17.46 19.06 22.16
N ARG A 403 18.32 20.07 21.97
CA ARG A 403 18.60 21.11 22.99
C ARG A 403 17.67 22.31 22.88
N THR A 404 16.95 22.47 21.77
CA THR A 404 15.98 23.57 21.58
C THR A 404 14.68 23.34 22.35
N ASN A 405 13.86 24.39 22.50
CA ASN A 405 12.49 24.29 23.05
C ASN A 405 11.43 24.46 21.95
N GLU A 406 11.80 24.28 20.69
CA GLU A 406 10.89 24.41 19.55
C GLU A 406 10.21 23.08 19.26
N SER A 407 8.92 22.94 19.61
CA SER A 407 8.22 21.65 19.57
C SER A 407 8.33 20.91 18.24
N GLY A 408 8.15 21.62 17.11
CA GLY A 408 8.26 20.99 15.79
C GLY A 408 9.67 20.54 15.43
N VAL A 409 10.71 21.24 15.90
CA VAL A 409 12.12 20.85 15.67
C VAL A 409 12.48 19.64 16.54
N VAL A 410 12.05 19.65 17.80
CA VAL A 410 12.23 18.51 18.72
C VAL A 410 11.50 17.27 18.22
N ALA A 411 10.25 17.40 17.77
CA ALA A 411 9.47 16.29 17.20
C ALA A 411 10.10 15.74 15.91
N ALA A 412 10.65 16.60 15.04
CA ALA A 412 11.36 16.14 13.85
C ALA A 412 12.68 15.41 14.18
N ALA A 413 13.33 15.77 15.28
CA ALA A 413 14.61 15.19 15.70
C ALA A 413 14.50 13.75 16.21
N VAL A 414 13.34 13.32 16.72
CA VAL A 414 13.12 11.95 17.23
C VAL A 414 12.60 10.97 16.17
N GLY A 415 12.82 11.28 14.89
CA GLY A 415 12.47 10.42 13.76
C GLY A 415 13.41 9.22 13.54
N PRO A 416 13.31 8.55 12.36
CA PRO A 416 14.05 7.31 12.07
C PRO A 416 15.56 7.39 12.31
N PHE A 417 16.20 8.51 11.95
CA PHE A 417 17.64 8.69 12.17
C PHE A 417 18.02 8.59 13.65
N ALA A 418 17.24 9.20 14.55
CA ALA A 418 17.49 9.12 15.98
C ALA A 418 17.26 7.71 16.52
N ALA A 419 16.21 7.04 16.02
CA ALA A 419 15.94 5.65 16.37
C ALA A 419 17.07 4.70 15.93
N THR A 420 17.74 4.97 14.81
CA THR A 420 18.85 4.14 14.35
C THR A 420 20.18 4.49 15.04
N TYR A 421 20.51 5.77 15.17
CA TYR A 421 21.88 6.21 15.48
C TYR A 421 22.09 6.80 16.87
N LEU A 422 21.05 7.29 17.57
CA LEU A 422 21.26 7.72 18.97
C LEU A 422 21.51 6.50 19.84
N ASP A 423 22.54 6.60 20.69
CA ASP A 423 22.75 5.64 21.76
C ASP A 423 21.52 5.60 22.69
N GLN A 424 21.36 4.47 23.38
CA GLN A 424 20.17 4.22 24.17
C GLN A 424 19.95 5.27 25.27
N HIS A 425 21.02 5.79 25.88
CA HIS A 425 20.90 6.81 26.91
C HIS A 425 20.39 8.13 26.31
N SER A 426 21.02 8.62 25.24
CA SER A 426 20.59 9.85 24.56
C SER A 426 19.16 9.76 24.03
N TRP A 427 18.76 8.59 23.50
CA TRP A 427 17.41 8.36 22.99
C TRP A 427 16.35 8.41 24.10
N ARG A 428 16.57 7.75 25.26
CA ARG A 428 15.63 7.82 26.40
C ARG A 428 15.43 9.26 26.88
N HIS A 429 16.51 10.03 26.96
CA HIS A 429 16.44 11.44 27.34
C HIS A 429 15.68 12.30 26.32
N ALA A 430 15.78 11.98 25.03
CA ALA A 430 14.97 12.62 23.98
C ALA A 430 13.48 12.31 24.17
N VAL A 431 13.12 11.05 24.43
CA VAL A 431 11.72 10.63 24.69
C VAL A 431 11.15 11.37 25.90
N LEU A 432 11.88 11.41 27.02
CA LEU A 432 11.43 12.13 28.22
C LEU A 432 11.29 13.63 27.95
N LYS A 433 12.17 14.22 27.13
CA LYS A 433 12.04 15.62 26.75
C LYS A 433 10.72 15.90 26.04
N LEU A 434 10.24 15.02 25.16
CA LEU A 434 8.93 15.17 24.53
C LEU A 434 7.81 15.21 25.60
N VAL A 435 7.86 14.29 26.56
CA VAL A 435 6.91 14.25 27.69
C VAL A 435 6.96 15.56 28.49
N PHE A 436 8.15 16.05 28.82
CA PHE A 436 8.32 17.33 29.54
C PHE A 436 7.77 18.52 28.76
N MET A 437 7.89 18.51 27.43
CA MET A 437 7.39 19.55 26.54
C MET A 437 5.91 19.40 26.19
N GLY A 438 5.25 18.32 26.61
CA GLY A 438 3.87 18.01 26.22
C GLY A 438 3.71 17.70 24.73
N ILE A 439 4.78 17.20 24.08
CA ILE A 439 4.74 16.74 22.70
C ILE A 439 4.37 15.26 22.70
N SER A 440 3.44 14.87 21.82
CA SER A 440 3.03 13.48 21.78
C SER A 440 4.16 12.54 21.35
N LEU A 441 4.26 11.39 22.02
CA LEU A 441 5.19 10.31 21.72
C LEU A 441 4.88 9.60 20.39
N GLN A 442 3.74 9.88 19.76
CA GLN A 442 3.49 9.47 18.36
C GLN A 442 4.53 10.01 17.37
N ALA A 443 5.29 11.05 17.74
CA ALA A 443 6.41 11.55 16.93
C ALA A 443 7.66 10.66 16.98
N VAL A 444 7.78 9.75 17.97
CA VAL A 444 8.99 8.95 18.19
C VAL A 444 8.97 7.71 17.30
N ALA A 445 9.95 7.61 16.39
CA ALA A 445 10.14 6.40 15.58
C ALA A 445 10.64 5.23 16.44
N HIS A 446 10.14 4.02 16.17
CA HIS A 446 10.55 2.76 16.84
C HIS A 446 10.43 2.79 18.37
N LEU A 447 9.45 3.53 18.91
CA LEU A 447 9.24 3.66 20.36
C LEU A 447 9.08 2.31 21.05
N THR A 448 8.20 1.44 20.55
CA THR A 448 7.92 0.12 21.13
C THR A 448 9.13 -0.80 21.08
N GLU A 449 9.90 -0.75 19.98
CA GLU A 449 11.08 -1.60 19.76
C GLU A 449 12.25 -1.20 20.65
N ARG A 450 12.42 0.11 20.90
CA ARG A 450 13.53 0.65 21.70
C ARG A 450 13.18 0.87 23.17
N ALA A 451 11.92 0.82 23.55
CA ALA A 451 11.51 0.96 24.94
C ALA A 451 12.12 -0.15 25.82
N ASP A 452 12.52 0.21 27.02
CA ASP A 452 13.11 -0.71 27.98
C ASP A 452 12.76 -0.35 29.43
N ASP A 453 13.19 -1.20 30.36
CA ASP A 453 12.89 -1.06 31.79
C ASP A 453 13.40 0.25 32.38
N GLU A 454 14.53 0.76 31.89
CA GLU A 454 15.07 2.03 32.38
C GLU A 454 14.20 3.21 31.92
N LEU A 455 13.72 3.21 30.67
CA LEU A 455 12.76 4.22 30.21
C LEU A 455 11.46 4.18 31.02
N ALA A 456 10.95 2.98 31.29
CA ALA A 456 9.75 2.81 32.12
C ALA A 456 9.96 3.30 33.56
N ARG A 457 11.13 3.02 34.14
CA ARG A 457 11.53 3.52 35.47
C ARG A 457 11.58 5.06 35.49
N MET A 458 12.22 5.68 34.50
CA MET A 458 12.29 7.14 34.40
C MET A 458 10.90 7.77 34.20
N ALA A 459 10.03 7.13 33.43
CA ALA A 459 8.64 7.57 33.22
C ALA A 459 7.81 7.47 34.53
N SER A 460 8.01 6.42 35.31
CA SER A 460 7.39 6.24 36.63
C SER A 460 7.82 7.32 37.62
N ASP A 461 9.12 7.63 37.68
CA ASP A 461 9.66 8.71 38.53
C ASP A 461 9.02 10.06 38.15
N PHE A 462 8.92 10.36 36.86
CA PHE A 462 8.26 11.56 36.36
C PHE A 462 6.77 11.61 36.75
N ALA A 463 6.04 10.50 36.59
CA ALA A 463 4.63 10.43 36.97
C ALA A 463 4.43 10.65 38.47
N ALA A 464 5.29 10.07 39.30
CA ALA A 464 5.28 10.25 40.75
C ALA A 464 5.55 11.71 41.15
N GLU A 465 6.54 12.36 40.54
CA GLU A 465 6.87 13.77 40.79
C GLU A 465 5.70 14.69 40.41
N ARG A 466 5.08 14.47 39.24
CA ARG A 466 3.90 15.23 38.79
C ARG A 466 2.73 15.07 39.75
N THR A 467 2.44 13.84 40.16
CA THR A 467 1.35 13.52 41.09
C THR A 467 1.59 14.16 42.45
N ALA A 468 2.81 14.08 42.99
CA ALA A 468 3.19 14.73 44.25
C ALA A 468 3.07 16.27 44.18
N ALA A 469 3.31 16.86 43.01
CA ALA A 469 3.12 18.29 42.76
C ALA A 469 1.66 18.68 42.44
N GLY A 470 0.70 17.74 42.49
CA GLY A 470 -0.71 17.99 42.19
C GLY A 470 -0.98 18.31 40.72
N ARG A 471 -0.11 17.87 39.80
CA ARG A 471 -0.21 18.14 38.36
C ARG A 471 -0.61 16.87 37.60
N PRO A 472 -1.39 16.98 36.50
CA PRO A 472 -1.81 15.80 35.73
C PRO A 472 -0.60 15.11 35.08
N VAL A 473 -0.67 13.78 34.98
CA VAL A 473 0.29 12.95 34.24
C VAL A 473 -0.20 12.85 32.79
N PRO A 474 0.63 13.16 31.77
CA PRO A 474 0.25 13.00 30.37
C PRO A 474 -0.07 11.54 30.02
N ASP A 475 -1.08 11.31 29.17
CA ASP A 475 -1.52 9.96 28.77
C ASP A 475 -0.39 9.15 28.11
N ASP A 476 0.49 9.82 27.36
CA ASP A 476 1.63 9.19 26.69
C ASP A 476 2.64 8.57 27.68
N VAL A 477 2.65 8.98 28.95
CA VAL A 477 3.46 8.33 29.99
C VAL A 477 2.97 6.89 30.24
N GLN A 478 1.67 6.63 30.10
CA GLN A 478 1.12 5.29 30.24
C GLN A 478 1.59 4.36 29.12
N LEU A 479 1.82 4.89 27.90
CA LEU A 479 2.37 4.11 26.78
C LEU A 479 3.76 3.57 27.13
N LEU A 480 4.60 4.36 27.82
CA LEU A 480 5.93 3.95 28.26
C LEU A 480 5.90 2.87 29.36
N LEU A 481 4.91 2.94 30.26
CA LEU A 481 4.75 1.98 31.35
C LEU A 481 4.19 0.63 30.86
N GLN A 482 3.38 0.64 29.80
CA GLN A 482 2.81 -0.57 29.21
C GLN A 482 3.81 -1.31 28.30
N ALA A 483 4.70 -0.58 27.62
CA ALA A 483 5.70 -1.16 26.72
C ALA A 483 6.67 -2.12 27.43
N SER A 484 7.03 -1.87 28.71
CA SER A 484 7.89 -2.78 29.49
C SER A 484 7.16 -4.00 30.05
N SER A 485 5.83 -3.91 30.25
CA SER A 485 5.02 -4.99 30.84
C SER A 485 4.84 -6.20 29.90
N SER A 486 5.04 -6.00 28.59
CA SER A 486 4.85 -7.05 27.56
C SER A 486 6.02 -8.05 27.48
N TYR A 487 7.16 -7.78 28.13
CA TYR A 487 8.29 -8.70 28.20
C TYR A 487 8.33 -9.55 29.48
N SER A 488 7.47 -9.28 30.46
CA SER A 488 7.49 -9.96 31.77
C SER A 488 6.54 -11.16 31.88
N THR A 489 5.79 -11.52 30.84
CA THR A 489 4.84 -12.67 30.83
C THR A 489 5.30 -13.89 30.02
N SER A 490 6.60 -14.01 29.76
CA SER A 490 7.21 -15.22 29.20
C SER A 490 8.38 -15.67 30.09
N SER A 491 8.06 -16.36 31.19
CA SER A 491 9.01 -17.17 31.95
C SER A 491 8.31 -18.40 32.50
#